data_AF-A0A849H6K8-F1
#
_entry.id   AF-A0A849H6K8-F1
#
_cell.length_a   1.000
_cell.length_b   1.000
_cell.length_c   1.000
_cell.angle_alpha   90.00
_cell.angle_beta   90.00
_cell.angle_gamma   90.00
#
_symmetry.space_group_name_H-M   'P 1'
#
loop_
_entity.id
_entity.type
_entity.pdbx_description
1 polymer ?
#
loop_
_entity_poly.entity_id
_entity_poly.type
_entity_poly.pdbx_seq_one_letter_code
_entity_poly.pdbx_strand_id
1 'polypeptide(L)'
;MEDRIAEPLRAKAVPGFLQVKEAALEAGALAASLSGSGPSLFALCRGVEAGKRVGERMVRAFREAADLHATLTISTGRAPGARILTP
;
A
#
# COMPACT_ATOMS: atom_id res chain seq x y z
N MET A 1 -0.83 8.74 -9.38
CA MET A 1 -2.20 8.91 -8.83
C MET A 1 -2.11 9.87 -7.66
N GLU A 2 -3.02 10.83 -7.59
CA GLU A 2 -3.04 11.82 -6.51
C GLU A 2 -4.50 12.01 -6.06
N ASP A 3 -4.76 11.79 -4.78
CA ASP A 3 -6.04 12.08 -4.16
C ASP A 3 -5.97 13.46 -3.52
N ARG A 4 -6.77 14.40 -4.04
CA ARG A 4 -6.76 15.80 -3.62
C ARG A 4 -7.81 16.12 -2.55
N ILE A 5 -8.65 15.15 -2.17
CA ILE A 5 -9.79 15.35 -1.29
C ILE A 5 -9.66 14.53 -0.01
N ALA A 6 -9.62 13.20 -0.08
CA ALA A 6 -9.68 12.37 1.11
C ALA A 6 -8.30 12.18 1.76
N GLU A 7 -7.25 11.97 0.96
CA GLU A 7 -5.88 11.80 1.44
C GLU A 7 -5.36 13.00 2.26
N PRO A 8 -5.52 14.28 1.88
CA PRO A 8 -5.05 15.41 2.69
C PRO A 8 -5.69 15.47 4.08
N LEU A 9 -6.96 15.05 4.19
CA LEU A 9 -7.71 15.05 5.45
C LEU A 9 -7.33 13.86 6.33
N ARG A 10 -6.96 12.72 5.73
CA ARG A 10 -6.78 11.43 6.43
C ARG A 10 -5.33 11.01 6.62
N ALA A 11 -4.39 11.55 5.84
CA ALA A 11 -2.97 11.25 5.96
C ALA A 11 -2.45 11.44 7.39
N LYS A 12 -2.94 12.47 8.10
CA LYS A 12 -2.56 12.76 9.50
C LYS A 12 -2.95 11.65 10.48
N ALA A 13 -3.95 10.82 10.15
CA ALA A 13 -4.40 9.73 11.00
C ALA A 13 -3.58 8.44 10.83
N VAL A 14 -2.70 8.38 9.82
CA VAL A 14 -1.83 7.22 9.56
C VAL A 14 -0.37 7.65 9.72
N PRO A 15 0.25 7.37 10.88
CA PRO A 15 1.65 7.69 11.12
C PRO A 15 2.56 7.10 10.02
N GLY A 16 3.49 7.92 9.51
CA GLY A 16 4.43 7.51 8.46
C GLY A 16 3.84 7.42 7.04
N PHE A 17 2.56 7.75 6.83
CA PHE A 17 1.88 7.60 5.53
C PHE A 17 2.65 8.23 4.36
N LEU A 18 3.07 9.50 4.50
CA LEU A 18 3.73 10.23 3.42
C LEU A 18 5.07 9.59 3.06
N GLN A 19 5.86 9.23 4.07
CA GLN A 19 7.16 8.56 3.90
C GLN A 19 7.01 7.20 3.24
N VAL A 20 5.97 6.44 3.60
CA VAL A 20 5.71 5.13 2.99
C VAL A 20 5.24 5.28 1.54
N LYS A 21 4.39 6.26 1.25
CA LYS A 21 3.94 6.56 -0.12
C LYS A 21 5.13 6.98 -1.00
N GLU A 22 6.00 7.84 -0.50
CA GLU A 22 7.22 8.26 -1.21
C GLU A 22 8.16 7.07 -1.45
N ALA A 23 8.45 6.28 -0.42
CA ALA A 23 9.28 5.07 -0.54
C ALA A 23 8.72 4.06 -1.55
N ALA A 24 7.39 3.93 -1.65
CA ALA A 24 6.76 3.09 -2.66
C ALA A 24 7.00 3.59 -4.08
N LEU A 25 6.85 4.90 -4.30
CA LEU A 25 7.06 5.54 -5.60
C LEU A 25 8.53 5.47 -6.03
N GLU A 26 9.47 5.76 -5.13
CA GLU A 26 10.92 5.62 -5.37
C GLU A 26 11.31 4.17 -5.69
N ALA A 27 10.66 3.19 -5.06
CA ALA A 27 10.89 1.78 -5.33
C ALA A 27 10.31 1.29 -6.68
N GLY A 28 9.58 2.15 -7.41
CA GLY A 28 9.05 1.88 -8.74
C GLY A 28 7.57 1.52 -8.79
N ALA A 29 6.78 1.89 -7.78
CA ALA A 29 5.32 1.81 -7.87
C ALA A 29 4.79 2.79 -8.94
N LEU A 30 3.77 2.35 -9.69
CA LEU A 30 3.03 3.22 -10.62
C LEU A 30 2.14 4.24 -9.89
N ALA A 31 1.66 3.84 -8.71
CA ALA A 31 0.85 4.65 -7.82
C ALA A 31 0.90 4.04 -6.41
N ALA A 32 0.75 4.87 -5.38
CA ALA A 32 0.53 4.43 -4.01
C ALA A 32 -0.37 5.43 -3.28
N SER A 33 -1.26 4.94 -2.42
CA SER A 33 -2.17 5.75 -1.59
C SER A 33 -2.82 4.89 -0.49
N LEU A 34 -3.74 5.48 0.28
CA LEU A 34 -4.56 4.79 1.26
C LEU A 34 -5.52 3.80 0.59
N SER A 35 -5.66 2.61 1.15
CA SER A 35 -6.67 1.63 0.74
C SER A 35 -7.96 1.85 1.55
N GLY A 36 -9.05 2.21 0.88
CA GLY A 36 -10.34 2.44 1.52
C GLY A 36 -10.29 3.54 2.60
N SER A 37 -10.77 3.24 3.81
CA SER A 37 -10.71 4.12 5.00
C SER A 37 -9.34 4.13 5.69
N GLY A 38 -8.37 3.34 5.23
CA GLY A 38 -7.11 3.12 5.96
C GLY A 38 -7.32 2.22 7.19
N PRO A 39 -6.26 1.89 7.94
CA PRO A 39 -4.89 2.42 7.85
C PRO A 39 -4.02 1.75 6.78
N SER A 40 -4.51 0.72 6.10
CA SER A 40 -3.77 0.04 5.05
C SER A 40 -3.45 0.95 3.87
N LEU A 41 -2.28 0.78 3.28
CA LEU A 41 -1.87 1.42 2.03
C LEU A 41 -1.86 0.38 0.92
N PHE A 42 -2.02 0.83 -0.32
CA PHE A 42 -1.81 0.02 -1.50
C PHE A 42 -0.75 0.65 -2.41
N ALA A 43 -0.10 -0.19 -3.21
CA ALA A 43 0.74 0.23 -4.31
C ALA A 43 0.39 -0.57 -5.57
N LEU A 44 0.30 0.11 -6.71
CA LEU A 44 0.13 -0.51 -8.02
C LEU A 44 1.49 -0.78 -8.65
N CYS A 45 1.78 -2.04 -8.99
CA CYS A 45 3.07 -2.47 -9.48
C CYS A 45 2.94 -3.29 -10.76
N ARG A 46 3.96 -3.24 -11.64
CA ARG A 46 4.03 -4.12 -12.82
C ARG A 46 4.52 -5.50 -12.44
N GLY A 47 3.59 -6.37 -12.08
CA GLY A 47 3.86 -7.77 -11.75
C GLY A 47 4.38 -8.00 -10.33
N VAL A 48 4.51 -9.27 -9.97
CA VAL A 48 4.79 -9.73 -8.61
C VAL A 48 6.17 -9.30 -8.13
N GLU A 49 7.19 -9.33 -8.99
CA GLU A 49 8.57 -8.97 -8.59
C GLU A 49 8.70 -7.48 -8.23
N ALA A 50 8.05 -6.59 -8.99
CA ALA A 50 7.93 -5.19 -8.59
C ALA A 50 7.12 -5.05 -7.28
N GLY A 51 6.05 -5.84 -7.13
CA GLY A 51 5.23 -5.89 -5.92
C GLY A 51 6.02 -6.25 -4.66
N LYS A 52 6.91 -7.25 -4.72
CA LYS A 52 7.77 -7.67 -3.60
C LYS A 52 8.72 -6.54 -3.20
N ARG A 53 9.50 -6.03 -4.16
CA ARG A 53 10.45 -4.92 -3.91
C ARG A 53 9.77 -3.69 -3.32
N VAL A 54 8.67 -3.24 -3.92
CA VAL A 54 7.91 -2.08 -3.43
C VAL A 54 7.34 -2.35 -2.05
N GLY A 55 6.74 -3.53 -1.84
CA GLY A 55 6.13 -3.91 -0.56
C GLY A 55 7.14 -3.97 0.59
N GLU A 56 8.33 -4.54 0.36
CA GLU A 56 9.42 -4.57 1.35
C GLU A 56 9.89 -3.15 1.71
N ARG A 57 10.01 -2.26 0.72
CA ARG A 57 10.35 -0.85 0.95
C ARG A 57 9.27 -0.13 1.77
N MET A 58 7.99 -0.40 1.51
CA MET A 58 6.88 0.16 2.29
C MET A 58 6.89 -0.31 3.75
N VAL A 59 7.08 -1.61 3.99
CA VAL A 59 7.15 -2.17 5.37
C VAL A 59 8.31 -1.56 6.13
N ARG A 60 9.47 -1.44 5.49
CA ARG A 60 10.65 -0.80 6.11
C ARG A 60 10.39 0.68 6.40
N ALA A 61 9.77 1.41 5.49
CA ALA A 61 9.43 2.82 5.69
C ALA A 61 8.43 3.02 6.86
N PHE A 62 7.47 2.10 7.06
CA PHE A 62 6.58 2.16 8.22
C PHE A 62 7.34 2.03 9.54
N ARG A 63 8.32 1.12 9.59
CA ARG A 63 9.17 0.93 10.76
C ARG A 63 10.05 2.15 11.01
N GLU A 64 10.68 2.71 9.98
CA GLU A 64 11.60 3.85 10.11
C GLU A 64 10.87 5.15 10.45
N ALA A 65 9.69 5.40 9.86
CA ALA A 65 8.98 6.67 10.01
C ALA A 65 8.10 6.73 11.27
N ALA A 66 7.66 5.59 11.79
CA ALA A 66 6.65 5.56 12.85
C ALA A 66 6.78 4.39 13.86
N ASP A 67 7.85 3.59 13.78
CA ASP A 67 8.05 2.37 14.59
C ASP A 67 6.87 1.39 14.51
N LEU A 68 6.24 1.30 13.34
CA LEU A 68 5.09 0.44 13.11
C LEU A 68 5.49 -0.89 12.44
N HIS A 69 4.89 -1.98 12.92
CA HIS A 69 4.92 -3.25 12.23
C HIS A 69 3.81 -3.30 11.17
N ALA A 70 4.17 -3.62 9.93
CA ALA A 70 3.23 -3.76 8.82
C ALA A 70 3.31 -5.15 8.20
N THR A 71 2.16 -5.71 7.85
CA THR A 71 2.05 -6.97 7.11
C THR A 71 1.93 -6.69 5.62
N LEU A 72 2.68 -7.43 4.79
CA LEU A 72 2.63 -7.33 3.33
C LEU A 72 1.73 -8.42 2.75
N THR A 73 0.84 -8.03 1.84
CA THR A 73 0.09 -8.97 0.98
C THR A 73 0.23 -8.53 -0.46
N ILE A 74 0.59 -9.45 -1.34
CA ILE A 74 0.68 -9.20 -2.79
C ILE A 74 -0.47 -9.94 -3.46
N SER A 75 -1.35 -9.17 -4.08
CA SER A 75 -2.48 -9.72 -4.84
C SER A 75 -2.33 -9.38 -6.31
N THR A 76 -2.72 -10.33 -7.16
CA THR A 76 -2.94 -10.03 -8.58
C THR A 76 -4.34 -9.46 -8.74
N GLY A 77 -4.58 -8.64 -9.77
CA GLY A 77 -5.90 -8.03 -10.01
C GLY A 77 -7.05 -9.02 -10.27
N ARG A 78 -6.80 -10.33 -10.21
CA ARG A 78 -7.83 -11.37 -10.36
C ARG A 78 -8.59 -11.53 -9.05
N ALA A 79 -9.78 -10.93 -8.99
CA ALA A 79 -10.74 -11.13 -7.91
C ALA A 79 -11.99 -11.86 -8.45
N PRO A 80 -12.13 -13.18 -8.24
CA PRO A 80 -13.32 -13.92 -8.68
C PRO A 80 -14.61 -13.55 -7.92
N GLY A 81 -14.54 -12.61 -6.97
CA GLY A 81 -15.66 -12.24 -6.12
C GLY A 81 -16.05 -13.34 -5.13
N ALA A 82 -17.24 -13.18 -4.55
CA ALA A 82 -17.84 -14.16 -3.65
C ALA A 82 -18.29 -15.41 -4.44
N ARG A 83 -17.98 -16.60 -3.91
CA ARG A 83 -18.40 -17.89 -4.48
C ARG A 83 -18.55 -18.94 -3.40
N ILE A 84 -19.40 -19.93 -3.65
CA ILE A 84 -19.55 -21.11 -2.78
C ILE A 84 -18.31 -21.99 -2.93
N LEU A 85 -17.72 -22.40 -1.80
CA LEU A 85 -16.64 -23.38 -1.80
C LEU A 85 -17.27 -24.77 -1.71
N THR A 86 -17.11 -25.57 -2.76
CA THR A 86 -17.52 -26.98 -2.74
C THR A 86 -16.56 -27.75 -1.82
N PRO A 87 -17.05 -28.66 -0.95
CA PRO A 87 -16.22 -29.52 -0.12
C PRO A 87 -15.29 -30.42 -0.94
#